data_AF-B9XRZ2-F1
#
_entry.id   AF-B9XRZ2-F1
#
_cell.length_a   1.000
_cell.length_b   1.000
_cell.length_c   1.000
_cell.angle_alpha   90.00
_cell.angle_beta   90.00
_cell.angle_gamma   90.00
#
_symmetry.space_group_name_H-M   'P 1'
#
loop_
_entity.id
_entity.type
_entity.pdbx_description
1 polymer ?
#
loop_
_entity_poly.entity_id
_entity_poly.type
_entity_poly.pdbx_seq_one_letter_code
_entity_poly.pdbx_strand_id
1 'polypeptide(L)'
;MSSRPPHPVLIALLAITAGITVANIYYCQPILGAIAGTFHVNYGAAARVATCTQLGYALGLLLLVPLGDIFERRRLIVTFTAASALVLVAVGNVPGLPLLVPLSLLLGTISITPQLVVPYSAGLVPAENRGRVVGIVMSGLLIGILLSRTLSGFLNTLVGWRAVYFISAGIVFALAILLVCVLPKQCPEEQRNLHYGQLLASLLHLIRTEPILRRHALIGAFSFAGFSAFWTTLAFHLESLPGKYGSSTVGMFGLFGAAGALAAPLAGRLADRYEARLVNGAALLLIILSFAVMGFAGTSLVTLAIGVILMDAGVQGSHISNQTRIYALHPALRNRLNSVYMFTYFLGGSLGSAIGSWAWTHFRWPGVCAVSALSATLGLITLFTLHPAKPLPKTKASL
;
A
#
# COMPACT_ATOMS: atom_id res chain seq x y z
N MET A 1 9.66 -25.74 24.53
CA MET A 1 9.81 -24.69 23.49
C MET A 1 11.03 -25.04 22.65
N SER A 2 10.85 -25.60 21.46
CA SER A 2 11.97 -26.09 20.64
C SER A 2 12.76 -24.93 20.06
N SER A 3 14.04 -24.88 20.39
CA SER A 3 15.14 -24.06 19.85
C SER A 3 15.48 -24.42 18.40
N ARG A 4 14.49 -24.51 17.51
CA ARG A 4 14.77 -24.66 16.08
C ARG A 4 14.97 -23.27 15.47
N PRO A 5 16.08 -23.01 14.75
CA PRO A 5 16.23 -21.79 13.98
C PRO A 5 15.05 -21.64 13.02
N PRO A 6 14.69 -20.41 12.62
CA PRO A 6 13.61 -20.22 11.67
C PRO A 6 13.89 -21.06 10.43
N HIS A 7 12.95 -21.93 10.00
CA HIS A 7 13.09 -22.59 8.71
C HIS A 7 13.16 -21.48 7.65
N PRO A 8 14.31 -21.25 7.00
CA PRO A 8 14.49 -20.13 6.07
C PRO A 8 13.47 -20.19 4.93
N VAL A 9 13.08 -21.41 4.56
CA VAL A 9 12.01 -21.73 3.61
C VAL A 9 10.65 -21.17 4.04
N LEU A 10 10.30 -21.27 5.33
CA LEU A 10 9.03 -20.75 5.85
C LEU A 10 9.01 -19.22 5.81
N ILE A 11 10.10 -18.56 6.19
CA ILE A 11 10.17 -17.09 6.11
C ILE A 11 10.10 -16.63 4.66
N ALA A 12 10.81 -17.30 3.75
CA ALA A 12 10.75 -17.02 2.32
C ALA A 12 9.31 -17.20 1.79
N LEU A 13 8.62 -18.27 2.19
CA LEU A 13 7.22 -18.50 1.84
C LEU A 13 6.31 -17.37 2.35
N LEU A 14 6.51 -16.89 3.58
CA LEU A 14 5.74 -15.77 4.14
C LEU A 14 6.03 -14.46 3.38
N ALA A 15 7.28 -14.21 2.99
CA ALA A 15 7.64 -13.05 2.17
C ALA A 15 7.01 -13.13 0.76
N ILE A 16 7.06 -14.31 0.12
CA ILE A 16 6.38 -14.59 -1.16
C ILE A 16 4.87 -14.41 -1.02
N THR A 17 4.29 -14.89 0.09
CA THR A 17 2.86 -14.73 0.38
C THR A 17 2.47 -13.27 0.47
N ALA A 18 3.24 -12.47 1.22
CA ALA A 18 3.01 -11.04 1.33
C ALA A 18 3.10 -10.35 -0.05
N GLY A 19 4.10 -10.70 -0.86
CA GLY A 19 4.30 -10.14 -2.20
C GLY A 19 3.20 -10.51 -3.21
N ILE A 20 2.80 -11.79 -3.27
CA ILE A 20 1.75 -12.25 -4.18
C ILE A 20 0.39 -11.67 -3.79
N THR A 21 0.05 -11.68 -2.50
CA THR A 21 -1.28 -11.24 -2.06
C THR A 21 -1.44 -9.73 -2.10
N VAL A 22 -0.38 -8.94 -1.87
CA VAL A 22 -0.46 -7.48 -2.04
C VAL A 22 -0.55 -7.07 -3.51
N ALA A 23 0.01 -7.86 -4.44
CA ALA A 23 -0.05 -7.55 -5.87
C ALA A 23 -1.49 -7.40 -6.39
N ASN A 24 -2.44 -8.15 -5.80
CA ASN A 24 -3.85 -8.14 -6.16
C ASN A 24 -4.48 -6.74 -6.20
N ILE A 25 -4.05 -5.84 -5.30
CA ILE A 25 -4.64 -4.50 -5.23
C ILE A 25 -4.02 -3.50 -6.21
N TYR A 26 -2.93 -3.87 -6.87
CA TYR A 26 -2.17 -3.00 -7.78
C TYR A 26 -2.26 -3.41 -9.25
N TYR A 27 -2.68 -4.66 -9.55
CA TYR A 27 -2.77 -5.14 -10.94
C TYR A 27 -3.60 -4.26 -11.85
N CYS A 28 -4.68 -3.65 -11.33
CA CYS A 28 -5.58 -2.82 -12.11
C CYS A 28 -4.90 -1.57 -12.70
N GLN A 29 -3.91 -0.98 -12.01
CA GLN A 29 -3.39 0.35 -12.36
C GLN A 29 -2.83 0.45 -13.80
N PRO A 30 -1.96 -0.47 -14.27
CA PRO A 30 -1.40 -0.38 -15.63
C PRO A 30 -2.38 -0.78 -16.73
N ILE A 31 -3.49 -1.43 -16.37
CA ILE A 31 -4.47 -2.01 -17.31
C ILE A 31 -5.78 -1.21 -17.34
N LEU A 32 -5.87 -0.09 -16.61
CA LEU A 32 -7.08 0.75 -16.57
C LEU A 32 -7.50 1.24 -17.96
N GLY A 33 -6.55 1.58 -18.84
CA GLY A 33 -6.84 1.95 -20.23
C GLY A 33 -7.48 0.80 -21.01
N ALA A 34 -6.97 -0.42 -20.86
CA ALA A 34 -7.53 -1.62 -21.51
C ALA A 34 -8.93 -1.98 -20.97
N ILE A 35 -9.17 -1.81 -19.67
CA ILE A 35 -10.50 -1.97 -19.07
C ILE A 35 -11.48 -0.93 -19.65
N ALA A 36 -11.04 0.33 -19.77
CA ALA A 36 -11.83 1.40 -20.35
C ALA A 36 -12.22 1.08 -21.81
N GLY A 37 -11.26 0.64 -22.62
CA GLY A 37 -11.48 0.24 -24.01
C GLY A 37 -12.42 -0.97 -24.13
N THR A 38 -12.24 -1.99 -23.29
CA THR A 38 -13.06 -3.23 -23.32
C THR A 38 -14.53 -2.97 -23.02
N PHE A 39 -14.82 -2.08 -22.07
CA PHE A 39 -16.21 -1.76 -21.68
C PHE A 39 -16.75 -0.50 -22.35
N HIS A 40 -15.98 0.11 -23.27
CA HIS A 40 -16.32 1.37 -23.94
C HIS A 40 -16.76 2.48 -22.96
N VAL A 41 -16.05 2.60 -21.85
CA VAL A 41 -16.32 3.60 -20.80
C VAL A 41 -15.23 4.67 -20.80
N ASN A 42 -15.55 5.85 -20.28
CA ASN A 42 -14.55 6.88 -20.07
C ASN A 42 -13.52 6.48 -19.00
N TYR A 43 -12.34 7.10 -19.02
CA TYR A 43 -11.27 6.85 -18.07
C TYR A 43 -11.67 7.08 -16.61
N GLY A 44 -12.54 8.05 -16.35
CA GLY A 44 -13.06 8.32 -15.00
C GLY A 44 -13.86 7.14 -14.43
N ALA A 45 -14.68 6.52 -15.27
CA ALA A 45 -15.44 5.35 -14.90
C ALA A 45 -14.54 4.15 -14.64
N ALA A 46 -13.51 3.91 -15.48
CA ALA A 46 -12.53 2.84 -15.28
C ALA A 46 -11.70 3.04 -14.01
N ALA A 47 -11.30 4.28 -13.70
CA ALA A 47 -10.54 4.60 -12.48
C ALA A 47 -11.26 4.22 -11.18
N ARG A 48 -12.59 4.10 -11.19
CA ARG A 48 -13.37 3.58 -10.03
C ARG A 48 -12.91 2.19 -9.60
N VAL A 49 -12.36 1.38 -10.51
CA VAL A 49 -11.77 0.07 -10.18
C VAL A 49 -10.61 0.25 -9.19
N ALA A 50 -9.65 1.12 -9.48
CA ALA A 50 -8.51 1.38 -8.60
C ALA A 50 -8.95 2.03 -7.28
N THR A 51 -9.82 3.05 -7.35
CA THR A 51 -10.39 3.72 -6.18
C THR A 51 -11.09 2.74 -5.24
N CYS A 52 -12.01 1.92 -5.76
CA CYS A 52 -12.74 0.95 -4.96
C CYS A 52 -11.82 -0.15 -4.43
N THR A 53 -10.80 -0.57 -5.18
CA THR A 53 -9.81 -1.54 -4.67
C THR A 53 -9.07 -0.98 -3.45
N GLN A 54 -8.61 0.28 -3.51
CA GLN A 54 -7.94 0.93 -2.38
C GLN A 54 -8.87 1.17 -1.19
N LEU A 55 -10.11 1.61 -1.44
CA LEU A 55 -11.14 1.76 -0.41
C LEU A 55 -11.41 0.42 0.27
N GLY A 56 -11.55 -0.64 -0.52
CA GLY A 56 -11.75 -2.00 -0.04
C GLY A 56 -10.61 -2.41 0.87
N TYR A 57 -9.36 -2.22 0.43
CA TYR A 57 -8.20 -2.51 1.26
C TYR A 57 -8.21 -1.73 2.57
N ALA A 58 -8.53 -0.43 2.55
CA ALA A 58 -8.70 0.36 3.78
C ALA A 58 -9.79 -0.25 4.70
N LEU A 59 -10.97 -0.59 4.17
CA LEU A 59 -12.01 -1.25 4.94
C LEU A 59 -11.55 -2.60 5.52
N GLY A 60 -10.79 -3.39 4.75
CA GLY A 60 -10.17 -4.62 5.22
C GLY A 60 -9.20 -4.38 6.39
N LEU A 61 -8.38 -3.33 6.32
CA LEU A 61 -7.49 -2.94 7.42
C LEU A 61 -8.26 -2.60 8.69
N LEU A 62 -9.39 -1.90 8.56
CA LEU A 62 -10.19 -1.48 9.71
C LEU A 62 -11.02 -2.62 10.29
N LEU A 63 -11.61 -3.46 9.44
CA LEU A 63 -12.62 -4.45 9.85
C LEU A 63 -12.03 -5.86 10.01
N LEU A 64 -11.09 -6.26 9.16
CA LEU A 64 -10.63 -7.64 9.09
C LEU A 64 -9.27 -7.88 9.76
N VAL A 65 -8.36 -6.91 9.78
CA VAL A 65 -7.07 -7.06 10.49
C VAL A 65 -7.25 -7.28 11.99
N PRO A 66 -8.13 -6.55 12.70
CA PRO A 66 -8.48 -6.84 14.10
C PRO A 66 -8.89 -8.27 14.41
N LEU A 67 -9.47 -8.99 13.44
CA LEU A 67 -9.85 -10.38 13.64
C LEU A 67 -8.62 -11.26 13.94
N GLY A 68 -7.42 -10.86 13.51
CA GLY A 68 -6.18 -11.55 13.81
C GLY A 68 -5.71 -11.49 15.27
N ASP A 69 -6.40 -10.71 16.11
CA ASP A 69 -6.20 -10.71 17.57
C ASP A 69 -7.24 -11.59 18.30
N ILE A 70 -8.29 -12.05 17.61
CA ILE A 70 -9.39 -12.85 18.17
C ILE A 70 -9.34 -14.29 17.64
N PHE A 71 -9.10 -14.44 16.34
CA PHE A 71 -9.04 -15.72 15.64
C PHE A 71 -7.59 -16.13 15.35
N GLU A 72 -7.38 -17.44 15.13
CA GLU A 72 -6.08 -17.97 14.72
C GLU A 72 -5.62 -17.32 13.41
N ARG A 73 -4.47 -16.61 13.45
CA ARG A 73 -3.92 -15.90 12.29
C ARG A 73 -3.68 -16.80 11.09
N ARG A 74 -3.24 -18.05 11.30
CA ARG A 74 -3.07 -19.04 10.23
C ARG A 74 -4.37 -19.27 9.47
N ARG A 75 -5.49 -19.45 10.19
CA ARG A 75 -6.80 -19.68 9.58
C ARG A 75 -7.24 -18.47 8.75
N LEU A 76 -7.03 -17.26 9.26
CA LEU A 76 -7.35 -16.03 8.53
C LEU A 76 -6.48 -15.86 7.27
N ILE A 77 -5.16 -16.06 7.39
CA ILE A 77 -4.21 -16.00 6.27
C ILE A 77 -4.66 -16.93 5.13
N VAL A 78 -4.94 -18.20 5.46
CA VAL A 78 -5.40 -19.19 4.46
C VAL A 78 -6.75 -18.79 3.87
N THR A 79 -7.71 -18.44 4.72
CA THR A 79 -9.09 -18.14 4.29
C THR A 79 -9.13 -16.93 3.36
N PHE A 80 -8.47 -15.84 3.73
CA PHE A 80 -8.41 -14.65 2.88
C PHE A 80 -7.64 -14.88 1.60
N THR A 81 -6.54 -15.64 1.63
CA THR A 81 -5.81 -16.00 0.41
C THR A 81 -6.68 -16.84 -0.54
N ALA A 82 -7.38 -17.86 -0.02
CA ALA A 82 -8.30 -18.66 -0.83
C ALA A 82 -9.49 -17.85 -1.37
N ALA A 83 -10.07 -16.97 -0.53
CA ALA A 83 -11.16 -16.09 -0.95
C ALA A 83 -10.70 -15.10 -2.04
N SER A 84 -9.48 -14.56 -1.94
CA SER A 84 -8.89 -13.71 -2.98
C SER A 84 -8.82 -14.45 -4.32
N ALA A 85 -8.43 -15.73 -4.35
CA ALA A 85 -8.41 -16.51 -5.58
C ALA A 85 -9.80 -16.60 -6.24
N LEU A 86 -10.85 -16.86 -5.46
CA LEU A 86 -12.23 -16.92 -5.97
C LEU A 86 -12.69 -15.56 -6.52
N VAL A 87 -12.40 -14.47 -5.82
CA VAL A 87 -12.76 -13.13 -6.29
C VAL A 87 -11.96 -12.74 -7.53
N LEU A 88 -10.69 -13.14 -7.66
CA LEU A 88 -9.89 -12.92 -8.87
C LEU A 88 -10.50 -13.63 -10.09
N VAL A 89 -10.98 -14.87 -9.93
CA VAL A 89 -11.72 -15.58 -11.00
C VAL A 89 -13.00 -14.83 -11.36
N ALA A 90 -13.75 -14.34 -10.37
CA ALA A 90 -14.96 -13.56 -10.62
C ALA A 90 -14.65 -12.25 -11.37
N VAL A 91 -13.59 -11.52 -10.96
CA VAL A 91 -13.11 -10.30 -11.63
C VAL A 91 -12.72 -10.57 -13.09
N GLY A 92 -12.05 -11.68 -13.37
CA GLY A 92 -11.69 -12.07 -14.74
C GLY A 92 -12.90 -12.33 -15.64
N ASN A 93 -14.04 -12.78 -15.07
CA ASN A 93 -15.26 -13.15 -15.80
C ASN A 93 -16.32 -12.04 -15.87
N VAL A 94 -16.05 -10.84 -15.37
CA VAL A 94 -17.08 -9.79 -15.35
C VAL A 94 -17.52 -9.37 -16.76
N PRO A 95 -18.83 -9.20 -16.98
CA PRO A 95 -19.37 -8.74 -18.27
C PRO A 95 -19.28 -7.22 -18.43
N GLY A 96 -19.10 -6.48 -17.33
CA GLY A 96 -19.15 -5.02 -17.35
C GLY A 96 -18.64 -4.37 -16.07
N LEU A 97 -18.45 -3.05 -16.17
CA LEU A 97 -17.98 -2.21 -15.08
C LEU A 97 -18.87 -2.24 -13.80
N PRO A 98 -20.22 -2.29 -13.88
CA PRO A 98 -21.05 -2.33 -12.68
C PRO A 98 -20.78 -3.52 -11.75
N LEU A 99 -20.33 -4.65 -12.29
CA LEU A 99 -19.93 -5.81 -11.49
C LEU A 99 -18.44 -5.78 -11.12
N LEU A 100 -17.59 -5.25 -12.01
CA LEU A 100 -16.16 -5.12 -11.75
C LEU A 100 -15.84 -4.24 -10.54
N VAL A 101 -16.52 -3.10 -10.39
CA VAL A 101 -16.28 -2.13 -9.30
C VAL A 101 -16.54 -2.74 -7.90
N PRO A 102 -17.71 -3.32 -7.59
CA PRO A 102 -17.95 -3.94 -6.29
C PRO A 102 -17.07 -5.19 -6.06
N LEU A 103 -16.75 -5.97 -7.09
CA LEU A 103 -15.80 -7.07 -6.93
C LEU A 103 -14.38 -6.59 -6.65
N SER A 104 -13.98 -5.43 -7.19
CA SER A 104 -12.70 -4.80 -6.90
C SER A 104 -12.64 -4.28 -5.47
N LEU A 105 -13.75 -3.71 -4.95
CA LEU A 105 -13.92 -3.38 -3.54
C LEU A 105 -13.77 -4.62 -2.65
N LEU A 106 -14.44 -5.72 -3.02
CA LEU A 106 -14.34 -6.97 -2.28
C LEU A 106 -12.91 -7.52 -2.31
N LEU A 107 -12.28 -7.55 -3.49
CA LEU A 107 -10.90 -7.99 -3.69
C LEU A 107 -9.94 -7.20 -2.80
N GLY A 108 -10.09 -5.86 -2.77
CA GLY A 108 -9.34 -4.99 -1.86
C GLY A 108 -9.53 -5.38 -0.40
N THR A 109 -10.80 -5.53 0.02
CA THR A 109 -11.19 -5.86 1.40
C THR A 109 -10.53 -7.15 1.89
N ILE A 110 -10.50 -8.19 1.06
CA ILE A 110 -9.94 -9.49 1.45
C ILE A 110 -8.44 -9.63 1.17
N SER A 111 -7.81 -8.72 0.44
CA SER A 111 -6.37 -8.77 0.13
C SER A 111 -5.47 -8.26 1.27
N ILE A 112 -5.93 -8.36 2.52
CA ILE A 112 -5.21 -7.90 3.73
C ILE A 112 -4.23 -8.94 4.31
N THR A 113 -4.10 -10.10 3.66
CA THR A 113 -3.18 -11.17 4.06
C THR A 113 -1.77 -10.68 4.46
N PRO A 114 -1.12 -9.73 3.74
CA PRO A 114 0.21 -9.29 4.14
C PRO A 114 0.27 -8.69 5.55
N GLN A 115 -0.81 -8.02 5.99
CA GLN A 115 -0.90 -7.40 7.32
C GLN A 115 -1.08 -8.42 8.44
N LEU A 116 -1.55 -9.63 8.11
CA LEU A 116 -1.62 -10.75 9.03
C LEU A 116 -0.30 -11.55 9.05
N VAL A 117 0.34 -11.68 7.89
CA VAL A 117 1.59 -12.42 7.70
C VAL A 117 2.76 -11.76 8.44
N VAL A 118 2.86 -10.43 8.43
CA VAL A 118 3.93 -9.70 9.15
C VAL A 118 3.95 -10.05 10.64
N PRO A 119 2.87 -9.82 11.43
CA PRO A 119 2.88 -10.14 12.85
C PRO A 119 2.88 -11.66 13.12
N TYR A 120 2.34 -12.48 12.21
CA TYR A 120 2.47 -13.94 12.28
C TYR A 120 3.94 -14.37 12.21
N SER A 121 4.71 -13.83 11.26
CA SER A 121 6.14 -14.14 11.08
C SER A 121 6.99 -13.74 12.29
N ALA A 122 6.70 -12.59 12.91
CA ALA A 122 7.39 -12.12 14.10
C ALA A 122 7.12 -12.99 15.34
N GLY A 123 5.96 -13.66 15.39
CA GLY A 123 5.58 -14.59 16.45
C GLY A 123 6.26 -15.96 16.33
N LEU A 124 6.81 -16.31 15.16
CA LEU A 124 7.47 -17.60 14.94
C LEU A 124 8.94 -17.65 15.38
N VAL A 125 9.53 -16.51 15.75
CA VAL A 125 10.97 -16.39 16.03
C VAL A 125 11.25 -15.71 17.38
N PRO A 126 12.41 -16.02 18.01
CA PRO A 126 12.89 -15.32 19.20
C PRO A 126 13.01 -13.80 18.98
N ALA A 127 12.94 -13.03 20.06
CA ALA A 127 12.92 -11.57 20.04
C ALA A 127 14.12 -10.97 19.28
N GLU A 128 15.31 -11.56 19.41
CA GLU A 128 16.53 -11.10 18.72
C GLU A 128 16.41 -11.11 17.19
N ASN A 129 15.62 -12.04 16.63
CA ASN A 129 15.52 -12.25 15.18
C ASN A 129 14.29 -11.55 14.56
N ARG A 130 13.38 -11.00 15.36
CA ARG A 130 12.11 -10.43 14.88
C ARG A 130 12.30 -9.34 13.84
N GLY A 131 13.25 -8.42 14.06
CA GLY A 131 13.54 -7.33 13.13
C GLY A 131 13.97 -7.84 11.76
N ARG A 132 14.86 -8.83 11.72
CA ARG A 132 15.35 -9.46 10.48
C ARG A 132 14.21 -10.14 9.71
N VAL A 133 13.38 -10.92 10.41
CA VAL A 133 12.25 -11.64 9.77
C VAL A 133 11.20 -10.70 9.22
N VAL A 134 10.80 -9.71 10.03
CA VAL A 134 9.86 -8.67 9.59
C VAL A 134 10.43 -7.92 8.39
N GLY A 135 11.74 -7.62 8.40
CA GLY A 135 12.43 -7.02 7.26
C GLY A 135 12.29 -7.84 5.97
N ILE A 136 12.55 -9.16 6.03
CA ILE A 136 12.44 -10.06 4.86
C ILE A 136 11.01 -10.10 4.32
N VAL A 137 10.01 -10.20 5.20
CA VAL A 137 8.59 -10.21 4.79
C VAL A 137 8.18 -8.87 4.17
N MET A 138 8.62 -7.76 4.75
CA MET A 138 8.39 -6.42 4.19
C MET A 138 9.09 -6.22 2.84
N SER A 139 10.29 -6.80 2.65
CA SER A 139 10.95 -6.81 1.34
C SER A 139 10.11 -7.56 0.30
N GLY A 140 9.56 -8.73 0.66
CA GLY A 140 8.65 -9.48 -0.22
C GLY A 140 7.39 -8.67 -0.59
N LEU A 141 6.78 -7.99 0.40
CA LEU A 141 5.68 -7.06 0.18
C LEU A 141 6.05 -5.96 -0.84
N LEU A 142 7.16 -5.25 -0.61
CA LEU A 142 7.61 -4.18 -1.49
C LEU A 142 7.89 -4.69 -2.91
N ILE A 143 8.61 -5.80 -3.04
CA ILE A 143 8.89 -6.44 -4.33
C ILE A 143 7.58 -6.80 -5.05
N GLY A 144 6.59 -7.35 -4.33
CA GLY A 144 5.27 -7.66 -4.88
C GLY A 144 4.54 -6.43 -5.41
N ILE A 145 4.51 -5.34 -4.63
CA ILE A 145 3.91 -4.05 -5.06
C ILE A 145 4.55 -3.56 -6.35
N LEU A 146 5.88 -3.66 -6.46
CA LEU A 146 6.64 -3.15 -7.58
C LEU A 146 6.48 -4.02 -8.83
N LEU A 147 6.69 -5.34 -8.71
CA LEU A 147 6.58 -6.28 -9.81
C LEU A 147 5.14 -6.44 -10.32
N SER A 148 4.13 -6.25 -9.46
CA SER A 148 2.72 -6.39 -9.85
C SER A 148 2.36 -5.52 -11.05
N ARG A 149 2.85 -4.27 -11.07
CA ARG A 149 2.57 -3.31 -12.13
C ARG A 149 3.25 -3.67 -13.43
N THR A 150 4.51 -4.07 -13.36
CA THR A 150 5.28 -4.50 -14.54
C THR A 150 4.68 -5.77 -15.13
N LEU A 151 4.34 -6.73 -14.29
CA LEU A 151 3.75 -7.99 -14.71
C LEU A 151 2.36 -7.80 -15.32
N SER A 152 1.47 -7.02 -14.71
CA SER A 152 0.13 -6.79 -15.28
C SER A 152 0.18 -5.98 -16.58
N GLY A 153 1.07 -4.99 -16.67
CA GLY A 153 1.27 -4.23 -17.89
C GLY A 153 1.76 -5.08 -19.06
N PHE A 154 2.74 -5.95 -18.81
CA PHE A 154 3.29 -6.88 -19.79
C PHE A 154 2.27 -7.96 -20.21
N LEU A 155 1.65 -8.64 -19.24
CA LEU A 155 0.65 -9.67 -19.49
C LEU A 155 -0.55 -9.12 -20.26
N ASN A 156 -1.01 -7.91 -19.95
CA ASN A 156 -2.10 -7.29 -20.71
C ASN A 156 -1.76 -7.12 -22.20
N THR A 157 -0.49 -6.83 -22.52
CA THR A 157 -0.06 -6.65 -23.91
C THR A 157 -0.02 -7.97 -24.67
N LEU A 158 0.29 -9.08 -23.99
CA LEU A 158 0.41 -10.41 -24.62
C LEU A 158 -0.93 -11.16 -24.73
N VAL A 159 -1.70 -11.17 -23.65
CA VAL A 159 -2.85 -12.08 -23.47
C VAL A 159 -4.10 -11.35 -22.95
N GLY A 160 -4.05 -10.03 -22.79
CA GLY A 160 -5.17 -9.21 -22.34
C GLY A 160 -5.33 -9.14 -20.81
N TRP A 161 -6.08 -8.14 -20.37
CA TRP A 161 -6.17 -7.78 -18.94
C TRP A 161 -6.86 -8.85 -18.08
N ARG A 162 -7.79 -9.62 -18.65
CA ARG A 162 -8.48 -10.71 -17.94
C ARG A 162 -7.52 -11.82 -17.54
N ALA A 163 -6.55 -12.14 -18.40
CA ALA A 163 -5.56 -13.17 -18.13
C ALA A 163 -4.68 -12.83 -16.91
N VAL A 164 -4.42 -11.54 -16.64
CA VAL A 164 -3.73 -11.09 -15.42
C VAL A 164 -4.43 -11.61 -14.16
N TYR A 165 -5.76 -11.48 -14.12
CA TYR A 165 -6.57 -11.93 -12.98
C TYR A 165 -6.65 -13.47 -12.90
N PHE A 166 -6.77 -14.17 -14.02
CA PHE A 166 -6.80 -15.65 -14.03
C PHE A 166 -5.45 -16.26 -13.62
N ILE A 167 -4.35 -15.73 -14.13
CA ILE A 167 -3.00 -16.17 -13.76
C ILE A 167 -2.78 -15.92 -12.25
N SER A 168 -3.12 -14.72 -11.76
CA SER A 168 -3.05 -14.43 -10.33
C SER A 168 -3.92 -15.38 -9.51
N ALA A 169 -5.16 -15.66 -9.96
CA ALA A 169 -6.06 -16.58 -9.27
C ALA A 169 -5.44 -17.97 -9.11
N GLY A 170 -4.82 -18.51 -10.17
CA GLY A 170 -4.12 -19.80 -10.12
C GLY A 170 -2.94 -19.79 -9.14
N ILE A 171 -2.11 -18.74 -9.18
CA ILE A 171 -0.97 -18.58 -8.26
C ILE A 171 -1.43 -18.45 -6.81
N VAL A 172 -2.42 -17.60 -6.55
CA VAL A 172 -2.98 -17.37 -5.21
C VAL A 172 -3.68 -18.62 -4.67
N PHE A 173 -4.36 -19.39 -5.52
CA PHE A 173 -4.98 -20.66 -5.14
C PHE A 173 -3.94 -21.72 -4.77
N ALA A 174 -2.90 -21.90 -5.61
CA ALA A 174 -1.79 -22.80 -5.32
C ALA A 174 -1.08 -22.39 -4.02
N LEU A 175 -0.89 -21.10 -3.81
CA LEU A 175 -0.34 -20.54 -2.57
C LEU A 175 -1.24 -20.85 -1.37
N ALA A 176 -2.57 -20.73 -1.48
CA ALA A 176 -3.49 -21.06 -0.40
C ALA A 176 -3.37 -22.55 0.01
N ILE A 177 -3.28 -23.47 -0.96
CA ILE A 177 -3.04 -24.90 -0.70
C ILE A 177 -1.70 -25.10 0.01
N LEU A 178 -0.63 -24.48 -0.50
CA LEU A 178 0.70 -24.58 0.10
C LEU A 178 0.73 -24.07 1.55
N LEU A 179 0.03 -22.96 1.83
CA LEU A 179 -0.07 -22.40 3.18
C LEU A 179 -0.84 -23.31 4.13
N VAL A 180 -1.86 -24.03 3.66
CA VAL A 180 -2.55 -25.05 4.48
C VAL A 180 -1.57 -26.13 4.91
N CYS A 181 -0.73 -26.61 4.00
CA CYS A 181 0.20 -27.71 4.26
C CYS A 181 1.40 -27.29 5.13
N VAL A 182 1.93 -26.07 4.95
CA VAL A 182 3.22 -25.67 5.52
C VAL A 182 3.09 -24.84 6.80
N LEU A 183 2.04 -24.02 6.94
CA LEU A 183 1.93 -23.14 8.10
C LEU A 183 1.72 -23.94 9.39
N PRO A 184 2.56 -23.75 10.43
CA PRO A 184 2.36 -24.41 11.71
C PRO A 184 1.05 -23.94 12.35
N LYS A 185 0.26 -24.89 12.84
CA LYS A 185 -0.91 -24.61 13.68
C LYS A 185 -0.42 -23.90 14.94
N GLN A 186 -0.96 -22.72 15.21
CA GLN A 186 -0.72 -22.04 16.47
C GLN A 186 -1.83 -22.49 17.42
N CYS A 187 -1.45 -23.07 18.57
CA CYS A 187 -2.41 -23.16 19.68
C CYS A 187 -2.86 -21.73 19.98
N PRO A 188 -4.16 -21.47 20.15
CA PRO A 188 -4.62 -20.16 20.60
C PRO A 188 -3.83 -19.80 21.87
N GLU A 189 -2.97 -18.78 21.81
CA GLU A 189 -2.54 -18.12 23.04
C GLU A 189 -3.83 -17.74 23.77
N GLU A 190 -3.95 -18.12 25.05
CA GLU A 190 -5.14 -17.98 25.89
C GLU A 190 -6.02 -16.84 25.39
N GLN A 191 -7.17 -17.21 24.82
CA GLN A 191 -8.09 -16.29 24.16
C GLN A 191 -8.35 -15.12 25.10
N ARG A 192 -7.70 -13.98 24.83
CA ARG A 192 -8.07 -12.74 25.51
C ARG A 192 -9.52 -12.51 25.14
N ASN A 193 -10.41 -12.49 26.14
CA ASN A 193 -11.85 -12.23 26.06
C ASN A 193 -12.18 -10.81 25.54
N LEU A 194 -11.53 -10.38 24.46
CA LEU A 194 -11.75 -9.10 23.82
C LEU A 194 -12.88 -9.28 22.82
N HIS A 195 -14.01 -8.63 23.10
CA HIS A 195 -15.11 -8.58 22.15
C HIS A 195 -14.71 -7.69 20.97
N TYR A 196 -15.05 -8.10 19.74
CA TYR A 196 -14.72 -7.36 18.52
C TYR A 196 -15.14 -5.88 18.57
N GLY A 197 -16.31 -5.58 19.14
CA GLY A 197 -16.77 -4.21 19.35
C GLY A 197 -15.86 -3.38 20.27
N GLN A 198 -15.28 -3.99 21.31
CA GLN A 198 -14.31 -3.32 22.19
C GLN A 198 -13.00 -3.03 21.46
N LEU A 199 -12.59 -3.89 20.52
CA LEU A 199 -11.39 -3.67 19.71
C LEU A 199 -11.59 -2.47 18.78
N LEU A 200 -12.72 -2.39 18.06
CA LEU A 200 -13.05 -1.22 17.25
C LEU A 200 -13.20 0.06 18.09
N ALA A 201 -13.87 -0.02 19.24
CA ALA A 201 -13.99 1.11 20.17
C ALA A 201 -12.61 1.60 20.66
N SER A 202 -11.65 0.69 20.85
CA SER A 202 -10.28 1.06 21.24
C SER A 202 -9.53 1.84 20.15
N LEU A 203 -9.82 1.57 18.86
CA LEU A 203 -9.27 2.36 17.76
C LEU A 203 -9.83 3.78 17.75
N LEU A 204 -11.14 3.92 17.97
CA LEU A 204 -11.79 5.24 18.10
C LEU A 204 -11.27 6.01 19.31
N HIS A 205 -11.04 5.32 20.43
CA HIS A 205 -10.42 5.91 21.62
C HIS A 205 -9.03 6.45 21.29
N LEU A 206 -8.16 5.66 20.66
CA LEU A 206 -6.83 6.10 20.21
C LEU A 206 -6.88 7.32 19.28
N ILE A 207 -7.80 7.33 18.32
CA ILE A 207 -7.98 8.50 17.44
C ILE A 207 -8.32 9.75 18.25
N ARG A 208 -9.17 9.63 19.27
CA ARG A 208 -9.57 10.77 20.12
C ARG A 208 -8.45 11.24 21.05
N THR A 209 -7.74 10.31 21.69
CA THR A 209 -6.75 10.61 22.73
C THR A 209 -5.36 10.94 22.20
N GLU A 210 -4.96 10.42 21.03
CA GLU A 210 -3.60 10.57 20.50
C GLU A 210 -3.55 11.63 19.38
N PRO A 211 -3.26 12.91 19.68
CA PRO A 211 -3.14 13.96 18.65
C PRO A 211 -1.97 13.70 17.68
N ILE A 212 -0.89 13.07 18.16
CA ILE A 212 0.28 12.73 17.33
C ILE A 212 -0.10 11.68 16.28
N LEU A 213 -0.90 10.68 16.67
CA LEU A 213 -1.44 9.68 15.74
C LEU A 213 -2.27 10.35 14.63
N ARG A 214 -3.25 11.19 15.01
CA ARG A 214 -4.10 11.90 14.04
C ARG A 214 -3.28 12.71 13.04
N ARG A 215 -2.31 13.48 13.54
CA ARG A 215 -1.47 14.33 12.70
C ARG A 215 -0.65 13.53 11.69
N HIS A 216 0.09 12.53 12.15
CA HIS A 216 0.94 11.74 11.27
C HIS A 216 0.14 10.82 10.35
N ALA A 217 -1.04 10.37 10.76
CA ALA A 217 -2.00 9.69 9.90
C ALA A 217 -2.52 10.60 8.78
N LEU A 218 -2.88 11.86 9.08
CA LEU A 218 -3.29 12.84 8.08
C LEU A 218 -2.16 13.19 7.10
N ILE A 219 -0.93 13.42 7.59
CA ILE A 219 0.23 13.67 6.72
C ILE A 219 0.46 12.49 5.77
N GLY A 220 0.41 11.27 6.31
CA GLY A 220 0.51 10.05 5.51
C GLY A 220 -0.60 9.95 4.46
N ALA A 221 -1.85 10.24 4.84
CA ALA A 221 -2.99 10.22 3.93
C ALA A 221 -2.84 11.23 2.78
N PHE A 222 -2.38 12.46 3.07
CA PHE A 222 -2.11 13.47 2.06
C PHE A 222 -0.98 13.08 1.10
N SER A 223 0.12 12.52 1.63
CA SER A 223 1.21 12.01 0.82
C SER A 223 0.75 10.87 -0.10
N PHE A 224 -0.02 9.92 0.43
CA PHE A 224 -0.52 8.78 -0.35
C PHE A 224 -1.65 9.13 -1.31
N ALA A 225 -2.42 10.18 -1.02
CA ALA A 225 -3.43 10.72 -1.93
C ALA A 225 -2.78 11.20 -3.24
N GLY A 226 -1.70 11.99 -3.17
CA GLY A 226 -0.97 12.43 -4.36
C GLY A 226 -0.32 11.28 -5.13
N PHE A 227 0.29 10.33 -4.40
CA PHE A 227 0.81 9.09 -5.00
C PHE A 227 -0.28 8.31 -5.75
N SER A 228 -1.45 8.13 -5.12
CA SER A 228 -2.53 7.33 -5.69
C SER A 228 -3.24 8.03 -6.85
N ALA A 229 -3.35 9.36 -6.80
CA ALA A 229 -3.82 10.18 -7.93
C ALA A 229 -2.94 9.95 -9.15
N PHE A 230 -1.62 10.07 -9.01
CA PHE A 230 -0.64 9.81 -10.07
C PHE A 230 -0.79 8.41 -10.66
N TRP A 231 -0.67 7.37 -9.83
CA TRP A 231 -0.64 5.98 -10.30
C TRP A 231 -1.94 5.54 -10.98
N THR A 232 -3.08 6.09 -10.54
CA THR A 232 -4.39 5.80 -11.15
C THR A 232 -4.53 6.45 -12.52
N THR A 233 -3.93 7.62 -12.75
CA THR A 233 -4.07 8.35 -14.02
C THR A 233 -2.90 8.16 -14.99
N LEU A 234 -1.79 7.56 -14.54
CA LEU A 234 -0.58 7.39 -15.35
C LEU A 234 -0.86 6.64 -16.66
N ALA A 235 -1.69 5.59 -16.60
CA ALA A 235 -2.08 4.83 -17.78
C ALA A 235 -2.74 5.73 -18.83
N PHE A 236 -3.68 6.57 -18.39
CA PHE A 236 -4.40 7.48 -19.28
C PHE A 236 -3.50 8.58 -19.84
N HIS A 237 -2.56 9.07 -19.03
CA HIS A 237 -1.59 10.07 -19.45
C HIS A 237 -0.68 9.54 -20.55
N LEU A 238 -0.06 8.38 -20.31
CA LEU A 238 0.85 7.75 -21.28
C LEU A 238 0.16 7.39 -22.59
N GLU A 239 -1.10 6.94 -22.53
CA GLU A 239 -1.91 6.65 -23.72
C GLU A 239 -2.29 7.93 -24.49
N SER A 240 -2.43 9.07 -23.80
CA SER A 240 -2.74 10.37 -24.43
C SER A 240 -1.54 11.06 -25.09
N LEU A 241 -0.30 10.62 -24.79
CA LEU A 241 0.89 11.20 -25.40
C LEU A 241 0.98 10.87 -26.91
N PRO A 242 1.75 11.64 -27.71
CA PRO A 242 1.89 11.39 -29.15
C PRO A 242 2.34 9.96 -29.51
N GLY A 243 3.14 9.33 -28.64
CA GLY A 243 3.59 7.95 -28.79
C GLY A 243 2.53 6.88 -28.50
N LYS A 244 1.34 7.25 -28.00
CA LYS A 244 0.23 6.36 -27.64
C LYS A 244 0.69 5.13 -26.85
N TYR A 245 1.42 5.38 -25.76
CA TYR A 245 2.08 4.32 -25.02
C TYR A 245 1.05 3.41 -24.33
N GLY A 246 1.20 2.10 -24.53
CA GLY A 246 0.30 1.08 -23.97
C GLY A 246 0.69 0.62 -22.56
N SER A 247 -0.05 -0.37 -22.05
CA SER A 247 0.11 -0.92 -20.69
C SER A 247 1.51 -1.44 -20.35
N SER A 248 2.27 -1.93 -21.34
CA SER A 248 3.66 -2.38 -21.11
C SER A 248 4.55 -1.22 -20.63
N THR A 249 4.47 -0.07 -21.28
CA THR A 249 5.20 1.15 -20.87
C THR A 249 4.74 1.60 -19.49
N VAL A 250 3.43 1.63 -19.22
CA VAL A 250 2.89 1.95 -17.89
C VAL A 250 3.44 0.99 -16.82
N GLY A 251 3.53 -0.31 -17.14
CA GLY A 251 4.10 -1.32 -16.27
C GLY A 251 5.60 -1.12 -16.00
N MET A 252 6.38 -0.63 -16.98
CA MET A 252 7.79 -0.30 -16.81
C MET A 252 8.01 0.84 -15.80
N PHE A 253 7.07 1.78 -15.70
CA PHE A 253 7.12 2.80 -14.64
C PHE A 253 7.11 2.20 -13.23
N GLY A 254 6.55 1.01 -13.05
CA GLY A 254 6.65 0.24 -11.80
C GLY A 254 8.11 -0.02 -11.37
N LEU A 255 9.04 -0.18 -12.33
CA LEU A 255 10.47 -0.36 -12.05
C LEU A 255 11.15 0.95 -11.63
N PHE A 256 10.73 2.10 -12.19
CA PHE A 256 11.22 3.40 -11.71
C PHE A 256 10.70 3.71 -10.30
N GLY A 257 9.46 3.31 -10.00
CA GLY A 257 8.95 3.35 -8.62
C GLY A 257 9.76 2.48 -7.67
N ALA A 258 10.22 1.31 -8.14
CA ALA A 258 11.11 0.44 -7.37
C ALA A 258 12.42 1.14 -7.00
N ALA A 259 13.04 1.84 -7.97
CA ALA A 259 14.24 2.62 -7.72
C ALA A 259 14.02 3.72 -6.67
N GLY A 260 12.87 4.41 -6.71
CA GLY A 260 12.48 5.37 -5.66
C GLY A 260 12.27 4.71 -4.30
N ALA A 261 11.64 3.54 -4.26
CA ALA A 261 11.43 2.79 -3.02
C ALA A 261 12.73 2.28 -2.39
N LEU A 262 13.76 1.99 -3.20
CA LEU A 262 15.10 1.65 -2.71
C LEU A 262 15.81 2.82 -2.00
N ALA A 263 15.31 4.05 -2.14
CA ALA A 263 15.78 5.18 -1.34
C ALA A 263 15.21 5.20 0.10
N ALA A 264 14.24 4.33 0.43
CA ALA A 264 13.62 4.29 1.74
C ALA A 264 14.59 4.05 2.93
N PRO A 265 15.62 3.19 2.83
CA PRO A 265 16.61 3.04 3.91
C PRO A 265 17.44 4.30 4.15
N LEU A 266 17.69 5.10 3.11
CA LEU A 266 18.38 6.40 3.25
C LEU A 266 17.52 7.35 4.07
N ALA A 267 16.22 7.41 3.80
CA ALA A 267 15.29 8.20 4.60
C ALA A 267 15.23 7.74 6.07
N GLY A 268 15.31 6.43 6.32
CA GLY A 268 15.45 5.88 7.68
C GLY A 268 16.70 6.38 8.40
N ARG A 269 17.88 6.29 7.76
CA ARG A 269 19.14 6.79 8.35
C ARG A 269 19.11 8.29 8.60
N LEU A 270 18.46 9.06 7.73
CA LEU A 270 18.29 10.50 7.91
C LEU A 270 17.34 10.79 9.09
N ALA A 271 16.26 10.03 9.25
CA ALA A 271 15.34 10.14 10.39
C ALA A 271 15.98 9.79 11.74
N ASP A 272 16.99 8.92 11.74
CA ASP A 272 17.75 8.59 12.95
C ASP A 272 18.76 9.71 13.33
N ARG A 273 19.28 10.44 12.33
CA ARG A 273 20.30 11.49 12.53
C ARG A 273 19.74 12.89 12.73
N TYR A 274 18.62 13.20 12.09
CA TYR A 274 18.02 14.53 12.07
C TYR A 274 16.64 14.54 12.74
N GLU A 275 16.13 15.72 13.06
CA GLU A 275 14.79 15.84 13.61
C GLU A 275 13.75 15.28 12.63
N ALA A 276 12.90 14.35 13.11
CA ALA A 276 11.88 13.69 12.29
C ALA A 276 10.95 14.67 11.55
N ARG A 277 10.73 15.87 12.10
CA ARG A 277 9.96 16.93 11.46
C ARG A 277 10.66 17.47 10.20
N LEU A 278 11.97 17.69 10.25
CA LEU A 278 12.75 18.17 9.11
C LEU A 278 12.81 17.13 8.00
N VAL A 279 13.03 15.86 8.36
CA VAL A 279 13.10 14.76 7.39
C VAL A 279 11.76 14.56 6.68
N ASN A 280 10.65 14.60 7.43
CA ASN A 280 9.31 14.51 6.84
C ASN A 280 8.98 15.73 5.97
N GLY A 281 9.39 16.93 6.39
CA GLY A 281 9.21 18.16 5.60
C GLY A 281 9.96 18.11 4.27
N ALA A 282 11.22 17.68 4.30
CA ALA A 282 12.03 17.48 3.10
C ALA A 282 11.41 16.42 2.17
N ALA A 283 10.89 15.32 2.73
CA ALA A 283 10.21 14.29 1.97
C ALA A 283 8.94 14.81 1.26
N LEU A 284 8.13 15.62 1.94
CA LEU A 284 6.93 16.26 1.36
C LEU A 284 7.29 17.30 0.29
N LEU A 285 8.34 18.09 0.52
CA LEU A 285 8.87 19.02 -0.50
C LEU A 285 9.38 18.28 -1.74
N LEU A 286 10.01 17.12 -1.57
CA LEU A 286 10.45 16.28 -2.67
C LEU A 286 9.27 15.79 -3.51
N ILE A 287 8.16 15.42 -2.88
CA ILE A 287 6.91 15.08 -3.58
C ILE A 287 6.40 16.29 -4.37
N ILE A 288 6.33 17.48 -3.78
CA ILE A 288 5.88 18.70 -4.48
C ILE A 288 6.77 18.98 -5.69
N LEU A 289 8.10 18.93 -5.53
CA LEU A 289 9.05 19.14 -6.60
C LEU A 289 8.89 18.11 -7.72
N SER A 290 8.66 16.84 -7.38
CA SER A 290 8.44 15.79 -8.36
C SER A 290 7.24 16.09 -9.27
N PHE A 291 6.13 16.60 -8.71
CA PHE A 291 4.94 16.98 -9.47
C PHE A 291 5.10 18.28 -10.23
N ALA A 292 5.92 19.22 -9.75
CA ALA A 292 6.30 20.39 -10.53
C ALA A 292 7.07 19.97 -11.79
N VAL A 293 8.08 19.11 -11.64
CA VAL A 293 8.88 18.57 -12.76
C VAL A 293 7.99 17.83 -13.77
N MET A 294 7.12 16.94 -13.28
CA MET A 294 6.19 16.20 -14.13
C MET A 294 5.11 17.09 -14.76
N GLY A 295 4.71 18.19 -14.11
CA GLY A 295 3.71 19.12 -14.64
C GLY A 295 4.23 19.93 -15.83
N PHE A 296 5.46 20.46 -15.73
CA PHE A 296 6.04 21.31 -16.77
C PHE A 296 6.64 20.54 -17.95
N ALA A 297 7.15 19.33 -17.72
CA ALA A 297 7.84 18.53 -18.74
C ALA A 297 7.30 17.09 -18.84
N GLY A 298 6.00 16.89 -18.55
CA GLY A 298 5.32 15.60 -18.51
C GLY A 298 5.09 14.90 -19.85
N THR A 299 5.55 15.47 -20.96
CA THR A 299 5.51 14.82 -22.29
C THR A 299 6.71 13.89 -22.51
N SER A 300 7.80 14.08 -21.77
CA SER A 300 9.01 13.27 -21.86
C SER A 300 8.94 12.08 -20.89
N LEU A 301 9.17 10.87 -21.40
CA LEU A 301 9.25 9.66 -20.58
C LEU A 301 10.37 9.74 -19.54
N VAL A 302 11.50 10.38 -19.89
CA VAL A 302 12.63 10.55 -18.97
C VAL A 302 12.23 11.43 -17.80
N THR A 303 11.54 12.54 -18.07
CA THR A 303 11.08 13.45 -17.02
C THR A 303 10.05 12.78 -16.11
N LEU A 304 9.12 12.03 -16.68
CA LEU A 304 8.17 11.24 -15.90
C LEU A 304 8.92 10.22 -15.02
N ALA A 305 9.93 9.52 -15.55
CA ALA A 305 10.69 8.52 -14.81
C ALA A 305 11.44 9.15 -13.62
N ILE A 306 12.10 10.29 -13.83
CA ILE A 306 12.74 11.07 -12.74
C ILE A 306 11.69 11.48 -11.71
N GLY A 307 10.54 12.01 -12.17
CA GLY A 307 9.42 12.38 -11.31
C GLY A 307 8.93 11.22 -10.44
N VAL A 308 8.75 10.03 -11.00
CA VAL A 308 8.35 8.83 -10.25
C VAL A 308 9.37 8.46 -9.18
N ILE A 309 10.68 8.48 -9.50
CA ILE A 309 11.74 8.17 -8.54
C ILE A 309 11.69 9.15 -7.36
N LEU A 310 11.59 10.45 -7.63
CA LEU A 310 11.55 11.49 -6.61
C LEU A 310 10.26 11.40 -5.77
N MET A 311 9.12 11.18 -6.41
CA MET A 311 7.82 11.01 -5.77
C MET A 311 7.85 9.81 -4.83
N ASP A 312 8.27 8.63 -5.31
CA ASP A 312 8.29 7.40 -4.51
C ASP A 312 9.28 7.52 -3.35
N ALA A 313 10.46 8.10 -3.56
CA ALA A 313 11.41 8.38 -2.49
C ALA A 313 10.81 9.31 -1.42
N GLY A 314 10.11 10.37 -1.83
CA GLY A 314 9.45 11.29 -0.92
C GLY A 314 8.29 10.64 -0.15
N VAL A 315 7.45 9.85 -0.81
CA VAL A 315 6.34 9.12 -0.18
C VAL A 315 6.86 8.13 0.85
N GLN A 316 7.88 7.34 0.51
CA GLN A 316 8.48 6.37 1.43
C GLN A 316 9.19 7.06 2.59
N GLY A 317 9.89 8.17 2.35
CA GLY A 317 10.53 8.96 3.40
C GLY A 317 9.52 9.56 4.38
N SER A 318 8.40 10.09 3.86
CA SER A 318 7.31 10.58 4.70
C SER A 318 6.65 9.44 5.48
N HIS A 319 6.38 8.30 4.83
CA HIS A 319 5.78 7.13 5.44
C HIS A 319 6.60 6.61 6.63
N ILE A 320 7.89 6.38 6.43
CA ILE A 320 8.81 5.92 7.48
C ILE A 320 8.88 6.95 8.62
N SER A 321 9.02 8.23 8.31
CA SER A 321 9.10 9.29 9.32
C SER A 321 7.83 9.35 10.19
N ASN A 322 6.65 9.19 9.56
CA ASN A 322 5.37 9.13 10.24
C ASN A 322 5.26 7.88 11.13
N GLN A 323 5.64 6.70 10.62
CA GLN A 323 5.62 5.45 11.38
C GLN A 323 6.53 5.50 12.60
N THR A 324 7.76 6.00 12.47
CA THR A 324 8.70 6.13 13.59
C THR A 324 8.10 6.99 14.71
N ARG A 325 7.45 8.11 14.35
CA ARG A 325 6.80 9.01 15.32
C ARG A 325 5.60 8.37 16.01
N ILE A 326 4.79 7.62 15.26
CA ILE A 326 3.60 6.93 15.78
C ILE A 326 4.01 5.77 16.69
N TYR A 327 4.97 4.94 16.29
CA TYR A 327 5.39 3.77 17.08
C TYR A 327 6.16 4.14 18.35
N ALA A 328 6.74 5.34 18.40
CA ALA A 328 7.36 5.88 19.60
C ALA A 328 6.34 6.29 20.69
N LEU A 329 5.03 6.34 20.39
CA LEU A 329 4.01 6.71 21.37
C LEU A 329 3.89 5.63 22.46
N HIS A 330 3.33 4.48 22.12
CA HIS A 330 3.04 3.41 23.07
C HIS A 330 3.46 2.05 22.46
N PRO A 331 4.61 1.48 22.86
CA PRO A 331 5.10 0.21 22.32
C PRO A 331 4.09 -0.93 22.42
N ALA A 332 3.30 -0.97 23.51
CA ALA A 332 2.27 -1.98 23.74
C ALA A 332 1.07 -1.88 22.77
N LEU A 333 0.83 -0.72 22.16
CA LEU A 333 -0.31 -0.47 21.27
C LEU A 333 0.10 -0.39 19.79
N ARG A 334 1.34 -0.76 19.46
CA ARG A 334 1.93 -0.61 18.11
C ARG A 334 1.04 -1.14 16.99
N ASN A 335 0.44 -2.31 17.16
CA ASN A 335 -0.44 -2.92 16.15
C ASN A 335 -1.73 -2.10 15.93
N ARG A 336 -2.34 -1.59 17.00
CA ARG A 336 -3.55 -0.75 16.92
C ARG A 336 -3.25 0.62 16.31
N LEU A 337 -2.14 1.23 16.72
CA LEU A 337 -1.63 2.48 16.14
C LEU A 337 -1.35 2.32 14.64
N ASN A 338 -0.71 1.21 14.24
CA ASN A 338 -0.48 0.89 12.84
C ASN A 338 -1.78 0.75 12.05
N SER A 339 -2.79 0.11 12.64
CA SER A 339 -4.09 -0.11 11.98
C SER A 339 -4.78 1.22 11.68
N VAL A 340 -4.83 2.14 12.64
CA VAL A 340 -5.39 3.49 12.43
C VAL A 340 -4.58 4.26 11.38
N TYR A 341 -3.26 4.20 11.46
CA TYR A 341 -2.37 4.86 10.51
C TYR A 341 -2.59 4.36 9.08
N MET A 342 -2.50 3.05 8.86
CA MET A 342 -2.63 2.44 7.54
C MET A 342 -4.06 2.59 6.99
N PHE A 343 -5.10 2.49 7.83
CA PHE A 343 -6.47 2.80 7.40
C PHE A 343 -6.58 4.22 6.84
N THR A 344 -6.11 5.22 7.60
CA THR A 344 -6.17 6.63 7.19
C THR A 344 -5.33 6.87 5.94
N TYR A 345 -4.15 6.25 5.87
CA TYR A 345 -3.24 6.31 4.73
C TYR A 345 -3.91 5.82 3.44
N PHE A 346 -4.49 4.61 3.44
CA PHE A 346 -5.17 4.05 2.27
C PHE A 346 -6.51 4.72 1.96
N LEU A 347 -7.23 5.23 2.96
CA LEU A 347 -8.40 6.08 2.74
C LEU A 347 -8.02 7.36 1.98
N GLY A 348 -6.92 8.00 2.37
CA GLY A 348 -6.32 9.12 1.62
C GLY A 348 -5.97 8.73 0.19
N GLY A 349 -5.35 7.56 0.00
CA GLY A 349 -5.08 7.01 -1.33
C GLY A 349 -6.32 6.86 -2.20
N SER A 350 -7.39 6.25 -1.65
CA SER A 350 -8.67 6.10 -2.35
C SER A 350 -9.27 7.45 -2.75
N LEU A 351 -9.27 8.44 -1.84
CA LEU A 351 -9.76 9.78 -2.15
C LEU A 351 -8.89 10.46 -3.21
N GLY A 352 -7.57 10.29 -3.12
CA GLY A 352 -6.61 10.76 -4.12
C GLY A 352 -6.83 10.16 -5.50
N SER A 353 -7.10 8.85 -5.59
CA SER A 353 -7.45 8.17 -6.84
C SER A 353 -8.74 8.74 -7.46
N ALA A 354 -9.76 9.00 -6.63
CA ALA A 354 -11.02 9.59 -7.09
C ALA A 354 -10.84 11.03 -7.58
N ILE A 355 -10.20 11.88 -6.77
CA ILE A 355 -9.97 13.30 -7.09
C ILE A 355 -9.00 13.44 -8.27
N GLY A 356 -7.95 12.63 -8.32
CA GLY A 356 -6.99 12.59 -9.41
C GLY A 356 -7.65 12.18 -10.73
N SER A 357 -8.51 11.16 -10.69
CA SER A 357 -9.30 10.77 -11.86
C SER A 357 -10.26 11.86 -12.32
N TRP A 358 -10.92 12.56 -11.40
CA TRP A 358 -11.77 13.71 -11.73
C TRP A 358 -10.94 14.83 -12.38
N ALA A 359 -9.78 15.14 -11.79
CA ALA A 359 -8.87 16.15 -12.32
C ALA A 359 -8.34 15.79 -13.71
N TRP A 360 -8.08 14.50 -13.97
CA TRP A 360 -7.74 14.02 -15.30
C TRP A 360 -8.86 14.28 -16.33
N THR A 361 -10.12 14.04 -15.96
CA THR A 361 -11.26 14.24 -16.86
C THR A 361 -11.45 15.71 -17.24
N HIS A 362 -11.27 16.64 -16.31
CA HIS A 362 -11.54 18.07 -16.54
C HIS A 362 -10.31 18.88 -16.94
N PHE A 363 -9.14 18.57 -16.38
CA PHE A 363 -7.93 19.36 -16.48
C PHE A 363 -6.72 18.57 -16.99
N ARG A 364 -6.91 17.30 -17.39
CA ARG A 364 -5.86 16.42 -17.93
C ARG A 364 -4.66 16.33 -16.97
N TRP A 365 -3.46 16.17 -17.52
CA TRP A 365 -2.23 15.98 -16.75
C TRP A 365 -1.89 17.10 -15.77
N PRO A 366 -1.99 18.40 -16.15
CA PRO A 366 -1.72 19.49 -15.21
C PRO A 366 -2.64 19.44 -13.99
N GLY A 367 -3.91 19.06 -14.17
CA GLY A 367 -4.85 18.87 -13.07
C GLY A 367 -4.41 17.81 -12.07
N VAL A 368 -3.95 16.66 -12.56
CA VAL A 368 -3.43 15.58 -11.70
C VAL A 368 -2.20 16.03 -10.92
N CYS A 369 -1.27 16.72 -11.59
CA CYS A 369 -0.07 17.25 -10.95
C CYS A 369 -0.43 18.29 -9.87
N ALA A 370 -1.38 19.18 -10.15
CA ALA A 370 -1.87 20.16 -9.21
C ALA A 370 -2.52 19.50 -7.98
N VAL A 371 -3.43 18.54 -8.16
CA VAL A 371 -4.06 17.79 -7.05
C VAL A 371 -3.00 17.11 -6.18
N SER A 372 -1.99 16.51 -6.79
CA SER A 372 -0.96 15.78 -6.07
C SER A 372 -0.01 16.70 -5.32
N ALA A 373 0.39 17.82 -5.93
CA ALA A 373 1.17 18.87 -5.29
C ALA A 373 0.40 19.57 -4.15
N LEU A 374 -0.89 19.87 -4.35
CA LEU A 374 -1.76 20.44 -3.30
C LEU A 374 -1.90 19.46 -2.14
N SER A 375 -2.10 18.17 -2.42
CA SER A 375 -2.18 17.14 -1.37
C SER A 375 -0.90 17.12 -0.53
N ALA A 376 0.28 17.07 -1.16
CA ALA A 376 1.56 17.12 -0.45
C ALA A 376 1.75 18.45 0.32
N THR A 377 1.28 19.57 -0.23
CA THR A 377 1.29 20.88 0.43
C THR A 377 0.40 20.91 1.67
N LEU A 378 -0.80 20.31 1.63
CA LEU A 378 -1.65 20.14 2.80
C LEU A 378 -0.98 19.27 3.86
N GLY A 379 -0.26 18.23 3.45
CA GLY A 379 0.61 17.44 4.34
C GLY A 379 1.69 18.31 5.01
N LEU A 380 2.34 19.19 4.24
CA LEU A 380 3.37 20.12 4.74
C LEU A 380 2.77 21.13 5.73
N ILE A 381 1.63 21.73 5.39
CA ILE A 381 0.89 22.64 6.28
C ILE A 381 0.54 21.92 7.58
N THR A 382 -0.01 20.70 7.51
CA THR A 382 -0.34 19.87 8.70
C THR A 382 0.89 19.55 9.55
N LEU A 383 2.06 19.38 8.91
CA LEU A 383 3.34 19.21 9.58
C LEU A 383 3.83 20.50 10.25
N PHE A 384 3.40 21.70 9.83
CA PHE A 384 3.87 22.96 10.41
C PHE A 384 2.89 23.70 11.34
N THR A 385 1.58 23.57 11.14
CA THR A 385 0.55 24.34 11.88
C THR A 385 0.17 23.75 13.22
N LEU A 386 0.24 22.42 13.38
CA LEU A 386 -0.07 21.77 14.65
C LEU A 386 1.18 21.85 15.55
N HIS A 387 1.05 22.39 16.76
CA HIS A 387 2.18 22.70 17.67
C HIS A 387 3.20 21.55 17.79
N PRO A 388 4.51 21.84 18.00
CA PRO A 388 5.51 20.80 18.19
C PRO A 388 5.14 19.95 19.40
N ALA A 389 4.90 18.66 19.18
CA ALA A 389 4.85 17.70 20.28
C ALA A 389 6.23 17.73 20.98
N LYS A 390 6.24 17.63 22.31
CA LYS A 390 7.47 17.58 23.11
C LYS A 390 8.49 16.64 22.45
N PRO A 391 9.78 17.04 22.38
CA PRO A 391 10.83 16.19 21.85
C PRO A 391 10.79 14.82 22.54
N LEU A 392 11.01 13.74 21.78
CA LEU A 392 11.18 12.42 22.38
C LEU A 392 12.37 12.49 23.34
N PRO A 393 12.28 11.88 24.54
CA PRO A 393 13.46 11.73 25.38
C PRO A 393 14.50 10.95 24.59
N LYS A 394 15.65 11.58 24.35
CA LYS A 394 16.81 10.91 23.76
C LYS A 394 17.15 9.72 24.65
N THR A 395 16.97 8.51 24.16
CA THR A 395 17.51 7.32 24.79
C THR A 395 19.02 7.50 24.77
N LYS A 396 19.63 7.80 25.93
CA LYS A 396 21.09 7.77 26.06
C LYS A 396 21.50 6.35 25.68
N ALA A 397 22.29 6.22 24.62
CA ALA A 397 23.07 5.02 24.40
C ALA A 397 23.93 4.84 25.66
N SER A 398 23.64 3.79 26.43
CA SER A 398 24.58 3.29 27.42
C SER A 398 25.76 2.72 26.64
N LEU A 399 26.91 3.36 26.82
CA LEU A 399 28.21 2.74 26.61
C LEU A 399 28.42 1.62 27.63
#